data_AF-A0A8J3ILT8-F1
#
_entry.id   AF-A0A8J3ILT8-F1
#
_cell.length_a   1.000
_cell.length_b   1.000
_cell.length_c   1.000
_cell.angle_alpha   90.00
_cell.angle_beta   90.00
_cell.angle_gamma   90.00
#
_symmetry.space_group_name_H-M   'P 1'
#
loop_
_entity.id
_entity.type
_entity.pdbx_description
1 polymer ?
#
loop_
_entity_poly.entity_id
_entity_poly.type
_entity_poly.pdbx_seq_one_letter_code
_entity_poly.pdbx_strand_id
1 'polypeptide(L)'
;MRIHHIYCRLILFYALLIMVLAACSTNAATQPGATRTTPTAQQAVGAPGCNPPTATHNSATGLPESQGVGRGMEIWALWFNDLVATHDQKIVWRMTGSGDPQFTTTGPHGEKAHVVFGPEEHDSSNWHHNGDEWGTGFNFPVSGCWNLHVTRGQATGDVWVMLK
;
A
#
# COMPACT_ATOMS: atom_id res chain seq x y z
N MET A 1 31.29 -8.85 55.75
CA MET A 1 30.05 -9.52 56.19
C MET A 1 28.84 -8.65 55.83
N ARG A 2 28.45 -8.62 54.55
CA ARG A 2 27.28 -7.89 53.99
C ARG A 2 26.64 -8.67 52.83
N ILE A 3 26.77 -10.00 52.89
CA ILE A 3 26.29 -10.94 51.87
C ILE A 3 24.87 -11.45 52.25
N HIS A 4 24.45 -11.33 53.51
CA HIS A 4 23.17 -11.88 54.00
C HIS A 4 21.89 -11.13 53.58
N HIS A 5 21.95 -9.88 53.15
CA HIS A 5 20.73 -9.13 52.79
C HIS A 5 20.25 -9.37 51.35
N ILE A 6 21.10 -9.93 50.48
CA ILE A 6 20.73 -10.27 49.09
C ILE A 6 19.93 -11.58 49.03
N TYR A 7 20.23 -12.54 49.92
CA TYR A 7 19.55 -13.84 49.97
C TYR A 7 18.13 -13.79 50.54
N CYS A 8 17.78 -12.77 51.34
CA CYS A 8 16.43 -12.62 51.89
C CYS A 8 15.40 -12.12 50.86
N ARG A 9 15.85 -11.45 49.78
CA ARG A 9 14.97 -11.00 48.70
C ARG A 9 14.81 -12.00 47.55
N LEU A 10 15.72 -12.96 47.42
CA LEU A 10 15.70 -14.00 46.37
C LEU A 10 14.87 -15.25 46.75
N ILE A 11 14.50 -15.42 48.03
CA ILE A 11 13.73 -16.59 48.51
C ILE A 11 12.21 -16.37 48.41
N LEU A 12 11.73 -15.14 48.24
CA LEU A 12 10.31 -14.82 48.01
C LEU A 12 9.83 -15.07 46.58
N PHE A 13 10.73 -15.38 45.64
CA PHE A 13 10.41 -15.56 44.21
C PHE A 13 10.22 -17.03 43.77
N TYR A 14 10.41 -18.02 44.65
CA TYR A 14 10.30 -19.44 44.29
C TYR A 14 9.15 -20.20 44.99
N ALA A 15 8.36 -19.53 45.83
CA ALA A 15 7.24 -20.16 46.56
C ALA A 15 5.84 -19.79 46.00
N LEU A 16 5.77 -19.32 44.74
CA LEU A 16 4.51 -19.18 44.00
C LEU A 16 4.51 -20.03 42.72
N LEU A 17 5.22 -21.16 42.76
CA LEU A 17 5.08 -22.26 41.83
C LEU A 17 4.38 -23.39 42.59
N ILE A 18 3.36 -24.00 41.97
CA ILE A 18 2.59 -25.17 42.41
C ILE A 18 1.33 -24.84 43.23
N MET A 19 0.20 -24.73 42.52
CA MET A 19 -1.19 -25.04 42.91
C MET A 19 -2.07 -24.57 41.72
N VAL A 20 -2.92 -25.33 41.03
CA VAL A 20 -3.63 -26.59 41.26
C VAL A 20 -4.08 -27.13 39.89
N LEU A 21 -3.99 -28.44 39.68
CA LEU A 21 -4.63 -29.18 38.59
C LEU A 21 -6.15 -29.17 38.79
N ALA A 22 -6.92 -28.69 37.81
CA ALA A 22 -8.37 -28.87 37.78
C ALA A 22 -8.91 -29.07 36.34
N ALA A 23 -9.23 -30.34 36.07
CA ALA A 23 -10.39 -30.86 35.35
C ALA A 23 -10.72 -30.43 33.90
N CYS A 24 -10.82 -31.46 33.07
CA CYS A 24 -11.35 -31.54 31.71
C CYS A 24 -12.74 -30.92 31.52
N SER A 25 -12.99 -30.35 30.33
CA SER A 25 -14.21 -30.58 29.51
C SER A 25 -14.03 -29.95 28.12
N THR A 26 -13.77 -30.76 27.10
CA THR A 26 -13.89 -30.38 25.69
C THR A 26 -15.36 -30.20 25.36
N ASN A 27 -15.85 -28.97 25.41
CA ASN A 27 -17.12 -28.62 24.77
C ASN A 27 -16.85 -28.48 23.27
N ALA A 28 -17.15 -29.54 22.51
CA ALA A 28 -17.35 -29.45 21.08
C ALA A 28 -18.62 -28.62 20.83
N ALA A 29 -18.47 -27.29 20.75
CA ALA A 29 -19.52 -26.43 20.24
C ALA A 29 -19.59 -26.64 18.73
N THR A 30 -20.64 -27.34 18.29
CA THR A 30 -21.07 -27.43 16.90
C THR A 30 -21.21 -26.01 16.35
N GLN A 31 -20.24 -25.56 15.54
CA GLN A 31 -20.37 -24.31 14.79
C GLN A 31 -21.48 -24.50 13.74
N PRO A 32 -22.52 -23.65 13.72
CA PRO A 32 -23.40 -23.58 12.57
C PRO A 32 -22.55 -23.24 11.35
N GLY A 33 -22.74 -24.01 10.28
CA GLY A 33 -21.93 -23.95 9.07
C GLY A 33 -21.67 -22.51 8.63
N ALA A 34 -20.40 -22.12 8.72
CA ALA A 34 -19.91 -20.97 7.98
C ALA A 34 -20.12 -21.29 6.50
N THR A 35 -21.13 -20.68 5.90
CA THR A 35 -21.28 -20.62 4.46
C THR A 35 -19.97 -20.08 3.93
N ARG A 36 -19.16 -20.97 3.36
CA ARG A 36 -17.90 -20.63 2.70
C ARG A 36 -18.33 -19.85 1.47
N THR A 37 -18.49 -18.54 1.60
CA THR A 37 -18.46 -17.64 0.48
C THR A 37 -17.11 -17.87 -0.17
N THR A 38 -17.12 -18.62 -1.27
CA THR A 38 -16.01 -18.67 -2.21
C THR A 38 -15.60 -17.21 -2.42
N PRO A 39 -14.35 -16.81 -2.11
CA PRO A 39 -13.89 -15.49 -2.49
C PRO A 39 -14.11 -15.39 -3.99
N THR A 40 -15.05 -14.55 -4.42
CA THR A 40 -15.12 -14.11 -5.80
C THR A 40 -13.70 -13.69 -6.13
N ALA A 41 -13.07 -14.36 -7.10
CA ALA A 41 -11.70 -14.03 -7.50
C ALA A 41 -11.63 -12.52 -7.68
N GLN A 42 -10.95 -11.85 -6.76
CA GLN A 42 -10.80 -10.41 -6.78
C GLN A 42 -10.13 -10.11 -8.12
N GLN A 43 -10.88 -9.47 -9.03
CA GLN A 43 -10.37 -9.09 -10.34
C GLN A 43 -9.01 -8.42 -10.11
N ALA A 44 -7.97 -8.93 -10.78
CA ALA A 44 -6.62 -8.42 -10.63
C ALA A 44 -6.66 -6.92 -10.93
N VAL A 45 -6.49 -6.10 -9.89
CA VAL A 45 -6.40 -4.65 -10.00
C VAL A 45 -5.01 -4.34 -10.54
N GLY A 46 -4.89 -3.79 -11.75
CA GLY A 46 -3.61 -3.30 -12.30
C GLY A 46 -2.56 -4.39 -12.53
N ALA A 47 -2.81 -5.29 -13.48
CA ALA A 47 -1.83 -6.30 -13.87
C ALA A 47 -0.82 -5.78 -14.91
N PRO A 48 0.38 -6.38 -15.00
CA PRO A 48 1.37 -6.04 -16.02
C PRO A 48 0.81 -6.02 -17.44
N GLY A 49 1.20 -4.99 -18.20
CA GLY A 49 0.73 -4.80 -19.57
C GLY A 49 -0.74 -4.40 -19.68
N CYS A 50 -1.32 -3.84 -18.62
CA CYS A 50 -2.71 -3.38 -18.59
C CYS A 50 -3.72 -4.50 -18.91
N ASN A 51 -3.53 -5.68 -18.33
CA ASN A 51 -4.42 -6.83 -18.54
C ASN A 51 -5.00 -7.39 -17.21
N PRO A 52 -5.93 -6.68 -16.55
CA PRO A 52 -6.50 -5.37 -16.92
C PRO A 52 -5.64 -4.19 -16.43
N PRO A 53 -5.86 -2.95 -16.94
CA PRO A 53 -5.27 -1.76 -16.33
C PRO A 53 -5.73 -1.61 -14.88
N THR A 54 -5.05 -0.74 -14.14
CA THR A 54 -5.48 -0.33 -12.81
C THR A 54 -6.84 0.31 -12.93
N ALA A 55 -7.79 -0.12 -12.10
CA ALA A 55 -9.12 0.46 -12.11
C ALA A 55 -9.04 1.95 -11.76
N THR A 56 -9.78 2.77 -12.51
CA THR A 56 -9.89 4.21 -12.26
C THR A 56 -11.36 4.53 -11.98
N HIS A 57 -11.61 5.24 -10.88
CA HIS A 57 -12.95 5.68 -10.47
C HIS A 57 -12.86 7.08 -9.87
N ASN A 58 -14.00 7.75 -9.69
CA ASN A 58 -13.98 9.08 -9.08
C ASN A 58 -13.78 8.96 -7.56
N SER A 59 -12.81 9.72 -7.06
CA SER A 59 -12.59 9.91 -5.63
C SER A 59 -13.69 10.77 -5.00
N ALA A 60 -13.67 10.89 -3.68
CA ALA A 60 -14.56 11.78 -2.93
C ALA A 60 -14.40 13.27 -3.31
N THR A 61 -13.27 13.68 -3.90
CA THR A 61 -13.04 15.05 -4.38
C THR A 61 -13.54 15.26 -5.82
N GLY A 62 -14.06 14.22 -6.45
CA GLY A 62 -14.58 14.25 -7.82
C GLY A 62 -13.53 14.01 -8.91
N LEU A 63 -12.24 13.94 -8.55
CA LEU A 63 -11.16 13.63 -9.47
C LEU A 63 -10.96 12.11 -9.62
N PRO A 64 -10.55 11.61 -10.80
CA PRO A 64 -10.26 10.20 -11.00
C PRO A 64 -9.09 9.73 -10.11
N GLU A 65 -9.21 8.55 -9.52
CA GLU A 65 -8.17 7.92 -8.72
C GLU A 65 -7.99 6.44 -9.03
N SER A 66 -6.81 5.92 -8.72
CA SER A 66 -6.42 4.52 -8.91
C SER A 66 -5.60 4.03 -7.73
N GLN A 67 -5.96 2.85 -7.21
CA GLN A 67 -5.13 2.14 -6.23
C GLN A 67 -4.15 1.22 -6.96
N GLY A 68 -2.86 1.42 -6.75
CA GLY A 68 -1.81 0.58 -7.34
C GLY A 68 -1.61 -0.73 -6.61
N VAL A 69 -0.77 -1.59 -7.19
CA VAL A 69 -0.34 -2.84 -6.56
C VAL A 69 0.98 -2.61 -5.85
N GLY A 70 1.00 -2.71 -4.52
CA GLY A 70 2.18 -2.50 -3.71
C GLY A 70 2.76 -3.79 -3.11
N ARG A 71 4.08 -3.80 -2.92
CA ARG A 71 4.83 -4.74 -2.05
C ARG A 71 5.47 -3.94 -0.92
N GLY A 72 4.95 -4.10 0.29
CA GLY A 72 5.42 -3.34 1.45
C GLY A 72 4.96 -1.88 1.49
N MET A 73 4.06 -1.47 0.59
CA MET A 73 3.42 -0.16 0.59
C MET A 73 1.96 -0.26 0.15
N GLU A 74 1.14 0.67 0.65
CA GLU A 74 -0.11 1.08 0.04
C GLU A 74 0.21 2.25 -0.91
N ILE A 75 -0.42 2.30 -2.08
CA ILE A 75 -0.20 3.37 -3.06
C ILE A 75 -1.50 3.72 -3.79
N TRP A 76 -1.74 5.02 -3.89
CA TRP A 76 -2.85 5.61 -4.63
C TRP A 76 -2.32 6.73 -5.53
N ALA A 77 -2.98 6.90 -6.68
CA ALA A 77 -2.73 7.96 -7.63
C ALA A 77 -4.05 8.71 -7.92
N LEU A 78 -4.04 10.03 -7.73
CA LEU A 78 -5.11 10.96 -8.10
C LEU A 78 -4.72 11.70 -9.38
N TRP A 79 -5.56 11.61 -10.40
CA TRP A 79 -5.32 12.17 -11.72
C TRP A 79 -6.00 13.53 -11.85
N PHE A 80 -5.25 14.57 -12.22
CA PHE A 80 -5.81 15.92 -12.37
C PHE A 80 -6.35 16.22 -13.76
N ASN A 81 -6.03 15.38 -14.75
CA ASN A 81 -6.50 15.51 -16.11
C ASN A 81 -6.98 14.15 -16.65
N ASP A 82 -7.64 14.18 -17.81
CA ASP A 82 -7.94 12.98 -18.57
C ASP A 82 -6.65 12.24 -18.95
N LEU A 83 -6.71 10.91 -18.91
CA LEU A 83 -5.62 9.99 -19.26
C LEU A 83 -5.35 9.97 -20.78
N VAL A 84 -4.78 11.06 -21.28
CA VAL A 84 -4.44 11.30 -22.70
C VAL A 84 -2.95 11.51 -22.83
N ALA A 85 -2.33 10.86 -23.81
CA ALA A 85 -0.91 11.06 -24.11
C ALA A 85 -0.66 12.48 -24.65
N THR A 86 0.60 12.92 -24.63
CA THR A 86 1.09 14.24 -25.05
C THR A 86 0.60 15.44 -24.23
N HIS A 87 -0.36 15.22 -23.33
CA HIS A 87 -0.74 16.20 -22.31
C HIS A 87 0.11 16.02 -21.06
N ASP A 88 0.39 17.13 -20.38
CA ASP A 88 1.04 17.09 -19.08
C ASP A 88 0.08 16.48 -18.06
N GLN A 89 0.51 15.41 -17.42
CA GLN A 89 -0.23 14.68 -16.41
C GLN A 89 0.28 15.01 -15.03
N LYS A 90 -0.49 15.83 -14.32
CA LYS A 90 -0.31 16.01 -12.88
C LYS A 90 -0.94 14.84 -12.14
N ILE A 91 -0.14 14.21 -11.29
CA ILE A 91 -0.53 13.09 -10.45
C ILE A 91 -0.20 13.46 -9.00
N VAL A 92 -1.18 13.33 -8.13
CA VAL A 92 -0.96 13.38 -6.68
C VAL A 92 -0.99 11.96 -6.16
N TRP A 93 -0.05 11.63 -5.29
CA TRP A 93 0.17 10.29 -4.77
C TRP A 93 -0.08 10.27 -3.28
N ARG A 94 -0.62 9.15 -2.80
CA ARG A 94 -0.59 8.79 -1.38
C ARG A 94 0.10 7.44 -1.27
N MET A 95 1.16 7.37 -0.46
CA MET A 95 1.87 6.12 -0.27
C MET A 95 2.49 5.96 1.09
N THR A 96 2.37 4.76 1.65
CA THR A 96 3.11 4.37 2.87
C THR A 96 4.56 4.01 2.52
N GLY A 97 5.42 3.95 3.53
CA GLY A 97 6.86 3.75 3.36
C GLY A 97 7.65 4.82 4.09
N SER A 98 8.96 4.92 3.81
CA SER A 98 9.82 5.93 4.42
C SER A 98 10.88 6.41 3.44
N GLY A 99 11.31 7.66 3.61
CA GLY A 99 12.23 8.35 2.71
C GLY A 99 11.54 8.88 1.45
N ASP A 100 12.35 9.47 0.57
CA ASP A 100 11.88 10.08 -0.66
C ASP A 100 11.50 8.99 -1.68
N PRO A 101 10.34 9.08 -2.34
CA PRO A 101 9.96 8.16 -3.39
C PRO A 101 10.76 8.43 -4.68
N GLN A 102 11.01 7.38 -5.43
CA GLN A 102 11.53 7.47 -6.80
C GLN A 102 10.50 6.92 -7.77
N PHE A 103 10.31 7.62 -8.88
CA PHE A 103 9.32 7.27 -9.90
C PHE A 103 10.02 6.89 -11.20
N THR A 104 9.58 5.79 -11.81
CA THR A 104 10.00 5.37 -13.14
C THR A 104 8.78 5.06 -13.98
N THR A 105 8.71 5.58 -15.19
CA THR A 105 7.65 5.27 -16.15
C THR A 105 8.17 4.28 -17.20
N THR A 106 7.31 3.42 -17.74
CA THR A 106 7.64 2.54 -18.88
C THR A 106 6.44 2.42 -19.81
N GLY A 107 6.62 2.83 -21.06
CA GLY A 107 5.59 2.82 -22.10
C GLY A 107 5.44 1.48 -22.83
N PRO A 108 4.53 1.41 -23.82
CA PRO A 108 4.16 0.17 -24.49
C PRO A 108 5.32 -0.53 -25.21
N HIS A 109 6.35 0.20 -25.64
CA HIS A 109 7.57 -0.34 -26.26
C HIS A 109 8.84 0.02 -25.48
N GLY A 110 8.70 0.37 -24.20
CA GLY A 110 9.82 0.71 -23.31
C GLY A 110 10.15 2.20 -23.23
N GLU A 111 9.30 3.07 -23.77
CA GLU A 111 9.44 4.52 -23.72
C GLU A 111 9.47 5.03 -22.27
N LYS A 112 10.09 6.20 -22.06
CA LYS A 112 10.06 6.92 -20.79
C LYS A 112 9.24 8.19 -20.96
N ALA A 113 8.42 8.52 -19.97
CA ALA A 113 7.74 9.80 -19.91
C ALA A 113 8.76 10.91 -19.60
N HIS A 114 8.51 12.10 -20.12
CA HIS A 114 9.27 13.29 -19.75
C HIS A 114 8.82 13.76 -18.37
N VAL A 115 9.75 14.00 -17.46
CA VAL A 115 9.45 14.58 -16.15
C VAL A 115 9.20 16.08 -16.35
N VAL A 116 8.01 16.54 -15.98
CA VAL A 116 7.62 17.95 -15.99
C VAL A 116 7.99 18.58 -14.64
N PHE A 117 7.68 17.89 -13.53
CA PHE A 117 8.09 18.27 -12.18
C PHE A 117 8.05 17.05 -11.23
N GLY A 118 8.59 17.23 -10.02
CA GLY A 118 8.53 16.25 -8.93
C GLY A 118 9.73 15.30 -8.85
N PRO A 119 9.76 14.43 -7.81
CA PRO A 119 8.75 14.34 -6.75
C PRO A 119 8.79 15.53 -5.79
N GLU A 120 7.61 16.06 -5.45
CA GLU A 120 7.43 17.16 -4.49
C GLU A 120 6.57 16.68 -3.31
N GLU A 121 7.01 16.89 -2.07
CA GLU A 121 6.25 16.53 -0.88
C GLU A 121 5.13 17.56 -0.61
N HIS A 122 3.99 17.09 -0.09
CA HIS A 122 2.88 17.93 0.31
C HIS A 122 2.42 17.62 1.74
N ASP A 123 2.15 18.66 2.52
CA ASP A 123 1.80 18.52 3.94
C ASP A 123 0.33 18.10 4.19
N SER A 124 -0.58 18.40 3.25
CA SER A 124 -1.99 17.98 3.35
C SER A 124 -2.81 18.25 2.09
N SER A 125 -3.92 17.50 1.94
CA SER A 125 -5.03 17.80 1.02
C SER A 125 -6.35 17.31 1.61
N ASN A 126 -7.45 17.55 0.90
CA ASN A 126 -8.76 16.96 1.20
C ASN A 126 -8.94 15.55 0.59
N TRP A 127 -7.92 15.01 -0.09
CA TRP A 127 -7.92 13.67 -0.64
C TRP A 127 -7.25 12.70 0.36
N HIS A 128 -8.06 11.84 0.97
CA HIS A 128 -7.66 11.06 2.14
C HIS A 128 -7.37 9.60 1.77
N HIS A 129 -6.09 9.21 1.85
CA HIS A 129 -5.62 7.83 1.88
C HIS A 129 -4.43 7.71 2.85
N ASN A 130 -4.06 6.48 3.21
CA ASN A 130 -2.91 6.26 4.10
C ASN A 130 -1.59 6.68 3.44
N GLY A 131 -0.67 7.21 4.26
CA GLY A 131 0.67 7.59 3.85
C GLY A 131 0.82 9.06 3.47
N ASP A 132 2.06 9.41 3.14
CA ASP A 132 2.45 10.79 2.84
C ASP A 132 2.02 11.17 1.43
N GLU A 133 1.83 12.46 1.22
CA GLU A 133 1.36 13.00 -0.05
C GLU A 133 2.52 13.52 -0.89
N TRP A 134 2.52 13.17 -2.17
CA TRP A 134 3.56 13.56 -3.12
C TRP A 134 2.95 14.01 -4.45
N GLY A 135 3.58 14.96 -5.13
CA GLY A 135 3.19 15.43 -6.46
C GLY A 135 4.23 15.08 -7.52
N THR A 136 3.76 14.68 -8.70
CA THR A 136 4.61 14.55 -9.91
C THR A 136 3.88 15.08 -11.13
N GLY A 137 4.65 15.55 -12.12
CA GLY A 137 4.17 15.86 -13.46
C GLY A 137 4.91 15.03 -14.51
N PHE A 138 4.18 14.37 -15.40
CA PHE A 138 4.75 13.62 -16.52
C PHE A 138 4.10 14.01 -17.84
N ASN A 139 4.89 14.14 -18.91
CA ASN A 139 4.38 14.17 -20.27
C ASN A 139 4.69 12.82 -20.93
N PHE A 140 3.63 12.10 -21.32
CA PHE A 140 3.74 10.77 -21.93
C PHE A 140 3.73 10.90 -23.45
N PRO A 141 4.83 10.60 -24.17
CA PRO A 141 4.95 10.95 -25.59
C PRO A 141 4.05 10.12 -26.53
N VAL A 142 3.57 8.97 -26.08
CA VAL A 142 2.76 8.04 -26.88
C VAL A 142 1.59 7.49 -26.08
N SER A 143 0.48 7.21 -26.77
CA SER A 143 -0.66 6.51 -26.20
C SER A 143 -0.38 5.02 -26.02
N GLY A 144 -1.16 4.37 -25.18
CA GLY A 144 -1.03 2.94 -24.86
C GLY A 144 -0.88 2.66 -23.37
N CYS A 145 -0.43 1.44 -23.08
CA CYS A 145 -0.24 0.98 -21.71
C CYS A 145 1.06 1.51 -21.11
N TRP A 146 0.96 2.11 -19.93
CA TRP A 146 2.09 2.64 -19.18
C TRP A 146 2.15 2.01 -17.79
N ASN A 147 3.35 1.61 -17.36
CA ASN A 147 3.64 1.34 -15.95
C ASN A 147 4.22 2.59 -15.30
N LEU A 148 3.63 3.01 -14.19
CA LEU A 148 4.22 3.97 -13.26
C LEU A 148 4.71 3.18 -12.04
N HIS A 149 6.01 2.92 -12.02
CA HIS A 149 6.70 2.19 -10.96
C HIS A 149 7.21 3.18 -9.91
N VAL A 150 7.00 2.85 -8.65
CA VAL A 150 7.41 3.66 -7.50
C VAL A 150 8.23 2.81 -6.55
N THR A 151 9.37 3.34 -6.09
CA THR A 151 10.13 2.75 -4.98
C THR A 151 10.22 3.74 -3.83
N ARG A 152 10.00 3.28 -2.60
CA ARG A 152 10.11 4.10 -1.40
C ARG A 152 10.76 3.30 -0.27
N GLY A 153 12.04 3.54 -0.03
CA GLY A 153 12.86 2.67 0.82
C GLY A 153 12.98 1.27 0.23
N GLN A 154 12.48 0.26 0.93
CA GLN A 154 12.42 -1.14 0.45
C GLN A 154 11.07 -1.52 -0.17
N ALA A 155 10.09 -0.63 -0.12
CA ALA A 155 8.78 -0.87 -0.69
C ALA A 155 8.74 -0.49 -2.17
N THR A 156 7.91 -1.21 -2.94
CA THR A 156 7.70 -0.95 -4.37
C THR A 156 6.22 -0.97 -4.69
N GLY A 157 5.77 -0.18 -5.66
CA GLY A 157 4.41 -0.26 -6.17
C GLY A 157 4.33 0.08 -7.65
N ASP A 158 3.28 -0.43 -8.28
CA ASP A 158 3.04 -0.25 -9.71
C ASP A 158 1.60 0.25 -9.93
N VAL A 159 1.46 1.23 -10.82
CA VAL A 159 0.17 1.69 -11.34
C VAL A 159 0.21 1.55 -12.86
N TRP A 160 -0.55 0.60 -13.37
CA TRP A 160 -0.71 0.35 -14.81
C TRP A 160 -1.87 1.15 -15.37
N VAL A 161 -1.65 2.04 -16.34
CA VAL A 161 -2.71 2.88 -16.92
C VAL A 161 -2.73 2.82 -18.43
N MET A 162 -3.92 2.94 -19.01
CA MET A 162 -4.09 3.10 -20.45
C MET A 162 -4.27 4.59 -20.77
N LEU A 163 -3.30 5.17 -21.46
CA LEU A 163 -3.42 6.52 -22.00
C LEU A 163 -3.97 6.47 -23.42
N LYS A 164 -4.91 7.35 -23.72
CA LYS A 164 -5.50 7.50 -25.07
C LYS A 164 -4.67 8.39 -25.97
#